data_AF-A0A3C1X8N0-F1
#
_entry.id   AF-A0A3C1X8N0-F1
#
_cell.length_a   1.000
_cell.length_b   1.000
_cell.length_c   1.000
_cell.angle_alpha   90.00
_cell.angle_beta   90.00
_cell.angle_gamma   90.00
#
_symmetry.space_group_name_H-M   'P 1'
#
loop_
_entity.id
_entity.type
_entity.pdbx_description
1 polymer ?
#
loop_
_entity_poly.entity_id
_entity_poly.type
_entity_poly.pdbx_seq_one_letter_code
_entity_poly.pdbx_strand_id
1 'polypeptide(L)'
;MSSGAADQQAQLLIHGYLDDQLNTEQLLQLQSLLQQSPQLADQFAQQHLLHDRLRNPGLLSAAVPTGQLAVSHGSVSVAQPNARSRRRRLRRSLTLAGILLISVSATLLFWSGLAGTPASAASAELQRLLTASSRQADRTWQLSIEETAAPVARRRRPQPSTTTDARRPPKVSLDNARLYVRSGGQFVLARQMPDGSSFLTGSDGAESWAIRPDQSVRVSRDPAHFSRDIPGHEHSMSFVQIDQLLTQLNQYYHIQVLPHVTAADTEDVSEPADRLLIAVRRQKVPGPGRVEISYDPLNGSIHQLRFVDMPYGPDRLTLRMTLVSEASLEPEFFKHSNHHPPDRRIEQE
;
A
#
# COMPACT_ATOMS: atom_id res chain seq x y z
N MET A 1 -29.44 46.98 -6.17
CA MET A 1 -29.61 46.42 -4.80
C MET A 1 -29.81 44.88 -4.85
N SER A 2 -29.22 44.15 -5.81
CA SER A 2 -29.54 42.73 -6.06
C SER A 2 -28.40 41.74 -5.76
N SER A 3 -27.18 42.17 -5.45
CA SER A 3 -26.06 41.24 -5.18
C SER A 3 -26.07 40.69 -3.75
N GLY A 4 -26.49 41.48 -2.76
CA GLY A 4 -26.46 41.07 -1.35
C GLY A 4 -27.39 39.89 -1.01
N ALA A 5 -28.51 39.74 -1.71
CA ALA A 5 -29.45 38.63 -1.48
C ALA A 5 -28.90 37.30 -2.01
N ALA A 6 -28.19 37.33 -3.15
CA ALA A 6 -27.56 36.14 -3.72
C ALA A 6 -26.39 35.65 -2.86
N ASP A 7 -25.58 36.59 -2.33
CA ASP A 7 -24.47 36.26 -1.43
C ASP A 7 -24.96 35.68 -0.10
N GLN A 8 -26.05 36.21 0.46
CA GLN A 8 -26.67 35.66 1.67
C GLN A 8 -27.24 34.26 1.46
N GLN A 9 -27.86 34.01 0.30
CA GLN A 9 -28.39 32.70 -0.01
C GLN A 9 -27.29 31.66 -0.24
N ALA A 10 -26.17 32.06 -0.88
CA ALA A 10 -24.99 31.21 -0.99
C ALA A 10 -24.41 30.87 0.38
N GLN A 11 -24.29 31.84 1.29
CA GLN A 11 -23.81 31.61 2.65
C GLN A 11 -24.70 30.64 3.44
N LEU A 12 -26.03 30.76 3.32
CA LEU A 12 -26.97 29.84 3.98
C LEU A 12 -26.83 28.40 3.47
N LEU A 13 -26.60 28.21 2.16
CA LEU A 13 -26.34 26.89 1.60
C LEU A 13 -25.00 26.32 2.09
N ILE A 14 -23.95 27.15 2.19
CA ILE A 14 -22.66 26.70 2.71
C ILE A 14 -22.78 26.28 4.18
N HIS A 15 -23.44 27.08 5.03
CA HIS A 15 -23.67 26.73 6.43
C HIS A 15 -24.52 25.46 6.57
N GLY A 16 -25.62 25.36 5.84
CA GLY A 16 -26.45 24.15 5.83
C GLY A 16 -25.69 22.91 5.37
N TYR A 17 -24.73 23.05 4.45
CA TYR A 17 -23.86 21.94 4.02
C TYR A 17 -22.93 21.50 5.15
N LEU A 18 -22.28 22.45 5.83
CA LEU A 18 -21.34 22.16 6.92
C LEU A 18 -22.05 21.53 8.14
N ASP A 19 -23.32 21.86 8.34
CA ASP A 19 -24.15 21.34 9.42
C ASP A 19 -24.92 20.05 9.05
N ASP A 20 -24.70 19.49 7.86
CA ASP A 20 -25.40 18.29 7.34
C ASP A 20 -26.94 18.45 7.26
N GLN A 21 -27.44 19.66 6.99
CA GLN A 21 -28.87 20.02 6.98
C GLN A 21 -29.47 20.26 5.58
N LEU A 22 -28.69 20.13 4.51
CA LEU A 22 -29.20 20.34 3.15
C LEU A 22 -29.96 19.13 2.61
N ASN A 23 -31.04 19.42 1.89
CA ASN A 23 -31.72 18.42 1.06
C ASN A 23 -31.04 18.26 -0.31
N THR A 24 -31.45 17.25 -1.08
CA THR A 24 -30.83 16.89 -2.37
C THR A 24 -30.92 18.01 -3.41
N GLU A 25 -32.00 18.80 -3.42
CA GLU A 25 -32.17 19.92 -4.35
C GLU A 25 -31.23 21.08 -4.01
N GLN A 26 -31.07 21.39 -2.71
CA GLN A 26 -30.17 22.42 -2.21
C GLN A 26 -28.69 22.06 -2.43
N LEU A 27 -28.34 20.77 -2.36
CA LEU A 27 -27.01 20.29 -2.70
C LEU A 27 -26.66 20.50 -4.18
N LEU A 28 -27.61 20.20 -5.08
CA LEU A 28 -27.44 20.45 -6.51
C LEU A 28 -27.33 21.95 -6.81
N GLN A 29 -28.11 22.77 -6.10
CA GLN A 29 -28.04 24.23 -6.21
C GLN A 29 -26.68 24.76 -5.74
N LEU A 30 -26.15 24.28 -4.61
CA LEU A 30 -24.82 24.65 -4.12
C LEU A 30 -23.73 24.23 -5.12
N GLN A 31 -23.81 23.01 -5.65
CA GLN A 31 -22.86 22.52 -6.66
C GLN A 31 -22.85 23.40 -7.92
N SER A 32 -24.02 23.80 -8.42
CA SER A 32 -24.15 24.72 -9.56
C SER A 32 -23.53 26.09 -9.26
N LEU A 33 -23.70 26.62 -8.06
CA LEU A 33 -23.14 27.91 -7.66
C LEU A 33 -21.62 27.88 -7.52
N LEU A 34 -21.06 26.79 -6.98
CA LEU A 34 -19.61 26.59 -6.87
C LEU A 34 -18.93 26.47 -8.23
N GLN A 35 -19.61 25.90 -9.22
CA GLN A 35 -19.10 25.78 -10.60
C GLN A 35 -19.12 27.12 -11.36
N GLN A 36 -20.06 28.00 -11.06
CA GLN A 36 -20.23 29.27 -11.76
C GLN A 36 -19.31 30.39 -11.22
N SER A 37 -18.88 30.30 -9.97
CA SER A 37 -18.16 31.37 -9.27
C SER A 37 -16.93 30.85 -8.52
N PRO A 38 -15.70 31.02 -9.06
CA PRO A 38 -14.47 30.56 -8.41
C PRO A 38 -14.24 31.20 -7.03
N GLN A 39 -14.66 32.45 -6.85
CA GLN A 39 -14.55 33.16 -5.56
C GLN A 39 -15.40 32.54 -4.45
N LEU A 40 -16.58 31.98 -4.80
CA LEU A 40 -17.43 31.26 -3.84
C LEU A 40 -16.84 29.89 -3.51
N ALA A 41 -16.17 29.24 -4.46
CA ALA A 41 -15.46 27.99 -4.21
C ALA A 41 -14.30 28.17 -3.21
N ASP A 42 -13.55 29.27 -3.32
CA ASP A 42 -12.50 29.60 -2.36
C ASP A 42 -13.04 29.88 -0.96
N GLN A 43 -14.15 30.62 -0.85
CA GLN A 43 -14.82 30.87 0.44
C GLN A 43 -15.35 29.59 1.07
N PHE A 44 -15.98 28.72 0.27
CA PHE A 44 -16.45 27.41 0.70
C PHE A 44 -15.30 26.54 1.22
N ALA A 45 -14.17 26.48 0.51
CA ALA A 45 -12.99 25.73 0.92
C ALA A 45 -12.41 26.24 2.25
N GLN A 46 -12.36 27.56 2.45
CA GLN A 46 -11.90 28.17 3.70
C GLN A 46 -12.81 27.82 4.88
N GLN A 47 -14.13 27.93 4.70
CA GLN A 47 -15.10 27.60 5.75
C GLN A 47 -15.12 26.10 6.07
N HIS A 48 -15.01 25.24 5.06
CA HIS A 48 -14.90 23.79 5.23
C HIS A 48 -13.65 23.39 6.02
N LEU A 49 -12.48 23.98 5.69
CA LEU A 49 -11.24 23.72 6.43
C LEU A 49 -11.31 24.15 7.90
N LEU A 50 -11.98 25.27 8.18
CA LEU A 50 -12.21 25.72 9.56
C LEU A 50 -13.13 24.75 10.30
N HIS A 51 -14.20 24.30 9.65
CA HIS A 51 -15.15 23.35 10.23
C HIS A 51 -14.50 21.98 10.51
N ASP A 52 -13.67 21.48 9.60
CA ASP A 52 -12.88 20.26 9.78
C ASP A 52 -11.91 20.36 10.95
N ARG A 53 -11.28 21.53 11.15
CA ARG A 53 -10.39 21.78 12.30
C ARG A 53 -11.15 21.82 13.62
N LEU A 54 -12.39 22.32 13.63
CA LEU A 54 -13.24 22.32 14.82
C LEU A 54 -13.81 20.93 15.15
N ARG A 55 -14.14 20.11 14.13
CA ARG A 55 -14.57 18.71 14.31
C ARG A 55 -13.43 17.77 14.73
N ASN A 56 -12.16 18.16 14.56
CA ASN A 56 -10.97 17.42 15.01
C ASN A 56 -10.27 18.09 16.22
N PRO A 57 -10.79 17.93 17.46
CA PRO A 57 -10.15 18.47 18.66
C PRO A 57 -8.75 17.88 18.94
N GLY A 58 -8.38 16.77 18.29
CA GLY A 58 -7.05 16.14 18.40
C GLY A 58 -5.90 16.98 17.83
N LEU A 59 -6.17 17.95 16.94
CA LEU A 59 -5.14 18.90 16.47
C LEU A 59 -4.96 20.09 17.42
N LEU A 60 -5.96 20.42 18.25
CA LEU A 60 -5.85 21.49 19.25
C LEU A 60 -5.07 21.04 20.50
N SER A 61 -5.00 19.74 20.78
CA SER A 61 -4.15 19.20 21.86
C SER A 61 -2.65 19.23 21.55
N ALA A 62 -2.25 19.43 20.29
CA ALA A 62 -0.84 19.55 19.90
C ALA A 62 -0.27 20.98 20.04
N ALA A 63 -1.10 21.96 20.40
CA ALA A 63 -0.73 23.38 20.49
C ALA A 63 -0.88 23.99 21.90
N VAL A 64 -0.92 23.16 22.95
CA VAL A 64 -0.83 23.64 24.34
C VAL A 64 0.50 23.14 24.93
N PRO A 65 1.52 24.02 25.10
CA PRO A 65 2.62 23.70 25.99
C PRO A 65 2.06 23.73 27.42
N THR A 66 1.89 22.55 28.02
CA THR A 66 1.64 22.41 29.45
C THR A 66 2.86 22.92 30.21
N GLY A 67 2.87 24.21 30.51
CA GLY A 67 3.77 24.82 31.47
C GLY A 67 3.44 24.27 32.85
N GLN A 68 4.13 23.21 33.27
CA GLN A 68 4.15 22.80 34.66
C GLN A 68 4.90 23.86 35.46
N LEU A 69 4.14 24.67 36.22
CA LEU A 69 4.63 25.43 37.36
C LEU A 69 5.03 24.45 38.46
N ALA A 70 6.30 24.08 38.50
CA ALA A 70 6.92 23.48 39.68
C ALA A 70 7.73 24.57 40.39
N VAL A 71 7.17 25.08 41.48
CA VAL A 71 7.87 25.89 42.47
C VAL A 71 8.89 24.98 43.15
N SER A 72 10.17 25.33 43.08
CA SER A 72 11.17 24.82 44.03
C SER A 72 12.24 25.88 44.27
N HIS A 73 12.33 26.28 45.54
CA HIS A 73 13.30 27.23 46.07
C HIS A 73 14.73 26.66 46.05
N GLY A 74 15.68 27.51 45.64
CA GLY A 74 17.02 27.66 46.21
C GLY A 74 17.97 26.45 46.26
N SER A 75 19.01 26.48 45.42
CA SER A 75 20.40 26.71 45.85
C SER A 75 21.39 26.63 44.69
N VAL A 76 22.42 27.46 44.79
CA VAL A 76 23.48 27.73 43.82
C VAL A 76 24.50 26.59 43.79
N SER A 77 24.95 26.15 42.61
CA SER A 77 26.38 25.87 42.39
C SER A 77 26.76 25.90 40.90
N VAL A 78 27.97 26.38 40.66
CA VAL A 78 28.58 26.84 39.42
C VAL A 78 29.30 25.68 38.71
N ALA A 79 29.15 25.56 37.38
CA ALA A 79 30.21 25.09 36.48
C ALA A 79 29.86 25.38 35.00
N GLN A 80 30.72 26.17 34.33
CA GLN A 80 30.70 26.41 32.88
C GLN A 80 31.48 25.29 32.11
N PRO A 81 31.83 25.41 30.81
CA PRO A 81 31.04 24.83 29.72
C PRO A 81 31.91 23.96 28.79
N ASN A 82 31.52 22.71 28.49
CA ASN A 82 32.18 21.95 27.41
C ASN A 82 31.38 22.03 26.11
N ALA A 83 31.68 23.09 25.36
CA ALA A 83 31.30 23.31 23.98
C ALA A 83 32.09 22.38 23.04
N ARG A 84 31.68 21.12 22.89
CA ARG A 84 32.22 20.21 21.85
C ARG A 84 31.23 19.10 21.46
N SER A 85 30.01 19.46 21.06
CA SER A 85 29.12 18.51 20.34
C SER A 85 28.05 19.13 19.43
N ARG A 86 27.99 20.46 19.30
CA ARG A 86 26.91 21.17 18.59
C ARG A 86 26.98 21.15 17.06
N ARG A 87 28.04 20.61 16.43
CA ARG A 87 28.17 20.59 14.96
C ARG A 87 27.69 19.31 14.25
N ARG A 88 27.23 18.27 14.98
CA ARG A 88 26.68 17.02 14.37
C ARG A 88 25.15 16.92 14.36
N ARG A 89 24.41 17.84 14.99
CA ARG A 89 22.94 17.82 15.03
C ARG A 89 22.24 18.72 14.01
N LEU A 90 22.98 19.53 13.26
CA LEU A 90 22.39 20.46 12.27
C LEU A 90 22.41 19.96 10.82
N ARG A 91 22.92 18.75 10.55
CA ARG A 91 22.90 18.11 9.22
C ARG A 91 21.83 17.02 9.06
N ARG A 92 21.05 16.73 10.12
CA ARG A 92 19.98 15.72 10.10
C ARG A 92 18.56 16.32 10.03
N SER A 93 18.43 17.64 10.07
CA SER A 93 17.14 18.34 10.00
C SER A 93 16.77 18.87 8.61
N LEU A 94 17.60 18.61 7.59
CA LEU A 94 17.37 19.07 6.21
C LEU A 94 17.04 17.94 5.22
N THR A 95 17.07 16.67 5.64
CA THR A 95 16.63 15.52 4.81
C THR A 95 15.20 15.05 5.10
N LEU A 96 14.57 15.53 6.19
CA LEU A 96 13.19 15.19 6.57
C LEU A 96 12.14 16.14 5.99
N ALA A 97 12.52 17.33 5.51
CA ALA A 97 11.59 18.29 4.90
C ALA A 97 11.21 17.90 3.45
N GLY A 98 12.09 17.19 2.72
CA GLY A 98 11.82 16.76 1.34
C GLY A 98 10.81 15.62 1.26
N ILE A 99 10.85 14.66 2.19
CA ILE A 99 9.97 13.49 2.19
C ILE A 99 8.52 13.89 2.58
N LEU A 100 8.37 14.89 3.44
CA LEU A 100 7.07 15.42 3.86
C LEU A 100 6.40 16.28 2.77
N LEU A 101 7.19 16.98 1.95
CA LEU A 101 6.68 17.71 0.79
C LEU A 101 6.26 16.76 -0.35
N ILE A 102 6.99 15.67 -0.59
CA ILE A 102 6.62 14.67 -1.61
C ILE A 102 5.34 13.90 -1.22
N SER A 103 5.16 13.55 0.06
CA SER A 103 3.95 12.85 0.52
C SER A 103 2.70 13.74 0.54
N VAL A 104 2.85 15.02 0.88
CA VAL A 104 1.76 16.01 0.83
C VAL A 104 1.42 16.38 -0.63
N SER A 105 2.41 16.44 -1.52
CA SER A 105 2.17 16.64 -2.95
C SER A 105 1.44 15.45 -3.59
N ALA A 106 1.80 14.22 -3.22
CA ALA A 106 1.12 13.01 -3.72
C ALA A 106 -0.33 12.90 -3.23
N THR A 107 -0.65 13.43 -2.04
CA THR A 107 -2.02 13.45 -1.50
C THR A 107 -2.86 14.59 -2.07
N LEU A 108 -2.28 15.76 -2.36
CA LEU A 108 -2.97 16.86 -3.05
C LEU A 108 -3.21 16.57 -4.55
N LEU A 109 -2.29 15.87 -5.22
CA LEU A 109 -2.48 15.37 -6.59
C LEU A 109 -3.56 14.28 -6.66
N PHE A 110 -3.74 13.50 -5.59
CA PHE A 110 -4.78 12.47 -5.51
C PHE A 110 -6.20 13.05 -5.49
N TRP A 111 -6.42 14.20 -4.83
CA TRP A 111 -7.76 14.80 -4.74
C TRP A 111 -8.12 15.64 -5.98
N SER A 112 -7.14 16.30 -6.60
CA SER A 112 -7.34 16.99 -7.88
C SER A 112 -7.49 16.02 -9.08
N GLY A 113 -7.05 14.77 -8.93
CA GLY A 113 -7.19 13.72 -9.95
C GLY A 113 -8.56 13.04 -10.06
N LEU A 114 -9.53 13.31 -9.17
CA LEU A 114 -10.89 12.76 -9.29
C LEU A 114 -11.63 13.22 -10.57
N ALA A 115 -11.12 14.24 -11.27
CA ALA A 115 -11.63 14.70 -12.56
C ALA A 115 -11.00 13.99 -13.78
N GLY A 116 -9.98 13.13 -13.60
CA GLY A 116 -9.06 12.74 -14.69
C GLY A 116 -9.49 11.59 -15.61
N THR A 117 -10.33 10.65 -15.16
CA THR A 117 -10.83 9.56 -16.02
C THR A 117 -12.21 9.12 -15.55
N PRO A 118 -13.22 8.99 -16.44
CA PRO A 118 -14.51 8.43 -16.04
C PRO A 118 -14.32 7.00 -15.54
N ALA A 119 -15.04 6.61 -14.48
CA ALA A 119 -14.93 5.28 -13.85
C ALA A 119 -15.08 4.12 -14.87
N SER A 120 -15.80 4.34 -15.96
CA SER A 120 -15.93 3.40 -17.09
C SER A 120 -14.62 3.16 -17.86
N ALA A 121 -13.76 4.18 -18.01
CA ALA A 121 -12.49 4.03 -18.72
C ALA A 121 -11.46 3.28 -17.86
N ALA A 122 -11.43 3.57 -16.56
CA ALA A 122 -10.54 2.90 -15.61
C ALA A 122 -10.88 1.41 -15.43
N SER A 123 -12.17 1.06 -15.37
CA SER A 123 -12.63 -0.34 -15.33
C SER A 123 -12.37 -1.08 -16.65
N ALA A 124 -12.57 -0.43 -17.80
CA ALA A 124 -12.22 -0.99 -19.10
C ALA A 124 -10.72 -1.29 -19.20
N GLU A 125 -9.87 -0.39 -18.71
CA GLU A 125 -8.42 -0.59 -18.70
C GLU A 125 -7.99 -1.78 -17.84
N LEU A 126 -8.55 -1.89 -16.65
CA LEU A 126 -8.31 -3.04 -15.78
C LEU A 126 -8.78 -4.35 -16.42
N GLN A 127 -9.90 -4.34 -17.16
CA GLN A 127 -10.35 -5.51 -17.92
C GLN A 127 -9.39 -5.87 -19.06
N ARG A 128 -8.77 -4.89 -19.73
CA ARG A 128 -7.70 -5.14 -20.71
C ARG A 128 -6.51 -5.83 -20.04
N LEU A 129 -6.08 -5.35 -18.87
CA LEU A 129 -5.01 -5.97 -18.09
C LEU A 129 -5.33 -7.40 -17.68
N LEU A 130 -6.57 -7.65 -17.22
CA LEU A 130 -7.01 -9.00 -16.88
C LEU A 130 -6.88 -9.95 -18.08
N THR A 131 -7.32 -9.49 -19.26
CA THR A 131 -7.26 -10.26 -20.50
C THR A 131 -5.81 -10.50 -20.94
N ALA A 132 -4.94 -9.47 -20.87
CA ALA A 132 -3.52 -9.60 -21.19
C ALA A 132 -2.83 -10.58 -20.23
N SER A 133 -3.11 -10.46 -18.94
CA SER A 133 -2.51 -11.30 -17.90
C SER A 133 -2.86 -12.78 -18.04
N SER A 134 -4.02 -13.11 -18.61
CA SER A 134 -4.41 -14.51 -18.84
C SER A 134 -3.58 -15.22 -19.91
N ARG A 135 -2.86 -14.48 -20.76
CA ARG A 135 -2.03 -15.04 -21.85
C ARG A 135 -0.60 -15.36 -21.43
N GLN A 136 -0.14 -14.80 -20.32
CA GLN A 136 1.22 -15.00 -19.83
C GLN A 136 1.24 -16.19 -18.86
N ALA A 137 2.02 -17.21 -19.19
CA ALA A 137 2.00 -18.48 -18.46
C ALA A 137 2.87 -18.42 -17.19
N ASP A 138 4.11 -17.93 -17.33
CA ASP A 138 5.11 -17.95 -16.26
C ASP A 138 5.64 -16.54 -16.00
N ARG A 139 5.76 -16.18 -14.73
CA ARG A 139 6.39 -14.91 -14.33
C ARG A 139 7.32 -15.11 -13.15
N THR A 140 8.43 -14.39 -13.16
CA THR A 140 9.36 -14.30 -12.04
C THR A 140 9.34 -12.87 -11.51
N TRP A 141 8.99 -12.72 -10.25
CA TRP A 141 8.95 -11.44 -9.54
C TRP A 141 10.07 -11.35 -8.51
N GLN A 142 10.65 -10.16 -8.38
CA GLN A 142 11.49 -9.81 -7.24
C GLN A 142 10.67 -9.00 -6.24
N LEU A 143 10.68 -9.43 -4.98
CA LEU A 143 9.99 -8.78 -3.87
C LEU A 143 10.97 -7.89 -3.12
N SER A 144 10.54 -6.69 -2.77
CA SER A 144 11.28 -5.77 -1.90
C SER A 144 10.35 -5.10 -0.90
N ILE A 145 10.75 -5.03 0.37
CA ILE A 145 9.99 -4.34 1.42
C ILE A 145 10.46 -2.89 1.45
N GLU A 146 9.55 -1.95 1.19
CA GLU A 146 9.88 -0.52 1.23
C GLU A 146 9.70 0.08 2.63
N GLU A 147 8.62 -0.31 3.30
CA GLU A 147 8.25 0.23 4.61
C GLU A 147 7.59 -0.86 5.45
N THR A 148 7.87 -0.83 6.75
CA THR A 148 7.16 -1.63 7.76
C THR A 148 6.67 -0.68 8.83
N ALA A 149 5.35 -0.63 8.99
CA ALA A 149 4.71 0.14 10.05
C ALA A 149 4.13 -0.83 11.08
N ALA A 150 4.59 -0.69 12.33
CA ALA A 150 3.89 -1.29 13.46
C ALA A 150 2.50 -0.64 13.58
N PRO A 151 1.45 -1.40 13.94
CA PRO A 151 0.12 -0.83 14.08
C PRO A 151 0.15 0.28 15.13
N VAL A 152 -0.53 1.40 14.85
CA VAL A 152 -0.78 2.45 15.86
C VAL A 152 -1.42 1.75 17.06
N ALA A 153 -0.72 1.77 18.20
CA ALA A 153 -1.09 1.05 19.41
C ALA A 153 -2.42 1.54 19.99
N ARG A 154 -3.54 1.15 19.39
CA ARG A 154 -4.81 1.10 20.10
C ARG A 154 -4.65 -0.06 21.09
N ARG A 155 -4.51 0.27 22.38
CA ARG A 155 -4.48 -0.63 23.54
C ARG A 155 -5.30 -1.90 23.26
N ARG A 156 -4.68 -2.91 22.65
CA ARG A 156 -5.26 -4.22 22.42
C ARG A 156 -4.66 -5.08 23.51
N ARG A 157 -5.54 -5.53 24.40
CA ARG A 157 -5.29 -6.61 25.35
C ARG A 157 -4.56 -7.73 24.58
N PRO A 158 -3.47 -8.31 25.10
CA PRO A 158 -2.76 -9.39 24.42
C PRO A 158 -3.78 -10.50 24.17
N GLN A 159 -4.15 -10.66 22.91
CA GLN A 159 -5.05 -11.71 22.48
C GLN A 159 -4.20 -12.98 22.54
N PRO A 160 -4.59 -14.01 23.31
CA PRO A 160 -3.83 -15.24 23.36
C PRO A 160 -3.77 -15.78 21.93
N SER A 161 -2.56 -15.92 21.40
CA SER A 161 -2.31 -16.60 20.14
C SER A 161 -3.03 -17.94 20.21
N THR A 162 -3.89 -18.21 19.23
CA THR A 162 -4.44 -19.56 19.06
C THR A 162 -3.26 -20.52 19.04
N THR A 163 -3.36 -21.60 19.81
CA THR A 163 -2.28 -22.52 20.18
C THR A 163 -1.48 -23.12 19.00
N THR A 164 -1.97 -22.98 17.77
CA THR A 164 -1.30 -23.33 16.51
C THR A 164 -0.24 -22.31 16.05
N ASP A 165 -0.40 -21.01 16.31
CA ASP A 165 0.47 -19.96 15.79
C ASP A 165 1.73 -19.75 16.66
N ALA A 166 1.63 -20.07 17.95
CA ALA A 166 2.74 -19.97 18.91
C ALA A 166 3.88 -20.98 18.66
N ARG A 167 3.64 -22.02 17.86
CA ARG A 167 4.67 -23.01 17.46
C ARG A 167 5.33 -22.68 16.12
N ARG A 168 4.90 -21.62 15.44
CA ARG A 168 5.45 -21.28 14.12
C ARG A 168 6.79 -20.56 14.30
N PRO A 169 7.85 -21.00 13.58
CA PRO A 169 9.09 -20.23 13.51
C PRO A 169 8.81 -18.80 13.04
N PRO A 170 9.62 -17.81 13.46
CA PRO A 170 9.47 -16.42 13.03
C PRO A 170 9.45 -16.33 11.49
N LYS A 171 8.56 -15.49 10.94
CA LYS A 171 8.43 -15.31 9.48
C LYS A 171 9.75 -14.74 8.94
N VAL A 172 10.35 -15.44 7.97
CA VAL A 172 11.56 -14.99 7.27
C VAL A 172 11.23 -13.73 6.45
N SER A 173 12.17 -12.79 6.37
CA SER A 173 12.03 -11.58 5.58
C SER A 173 11.72 -11.88 4.11
N LEU A 174 10.97 -11.00 3.47
CA LEU A 174 10.61 -11.07 2.05
C LEU A 174 11.51 -10.17 1.19
N ASP A 175 12.41 -9.43 1.83
CA ASP A 175 13.28 -8.51 1.12
C ASP A 175 14.25 -9.27 0.20
N ASN A 176 14.29 -8.86 -1.07
CA ASN A 176 15.00 -9.53 -2.15
C ASN A 176 14.56 -10.99 -2.44
N ALA A 177 13.37 -11.38 -1.97
CA ALA A 177 12.83 -12.70 -2.30
C ALA A 177 12.45 -12.80 -3.79
N ARG A 178 12.52 -14.01 -4.35
CA ARG A 178 12.05 -14.30 -5.71
C ARG A 178 10.80 -15.14 -5.67
N LEU A 179 9.77 -14.71 -6.40
CA LEU A 179 8.51 -15.43 -6.54
C LEU A 179 8.34 -15.84 -8.00
N TYR A 180 8.41 -17.14 -8.25
CA TYR A 180 8.11 -17.77 -9.52
C TYR A 180 6.64 -18.19 -9.48
N VAL A 181 5.86 -17.81 -10.50
CA VAL A 181 4.43 -18.12 -10.58
C VAL A 181 4.10 -18.69 -11.93
N ARG A 182 3.16 -19.63 -11.93
CA ARG A 182 2.48 -20.15 -13.11
C ARG A 182 1.00 -20.27 -12.81
N SER A 183 0.18 -20.16 -13.85
CA SER A 183 -1.27 -20.39 -13.77
C SER A 183 -1.63 -21.72 -13.07
N GLY A 184 -2.83 -21.84 -12.52
CA GLY A 184 -3.26 -23.05 -11.80
C GLY A 184 -2.76 -23.16 -10.36
N GLY A 185 -2.29 -22.04 -9.78
CA GLY A 185 -1.86 -22.00 -8.38
C GLY A 185 -0.45 -22.55 -8.14
N GLN A 186 0.33 -22.73 -9.21
CA GLN A 186 1.71 -23.20 -9.11
C GLN A 186 2.64 -22.03 -8.76
N PHE A 187 3.47 -22.18 -7.73
CA PHE A 187 4.42 -21.16 -7.34
C PHE A 187 5.66 -21.72 -6.64
N VAL A 188 6.74 -20.95 -6.67
CA VAL A 188 7.90 -21.14 -5.81
C VAL A 188 8.32 -19.78 -5.26
N LEU A 189 8.37 -19.64 -3.95
CA LEU A 189 8.87 -18.48 -3.25
C LEU A 189 10.23 -18.84 -2.63
N ALA A 190 11.28 -18.21 -3.14
CA ALA A 190 12.64 -18.33 -2.64
C ALA A 190 13.00 -17.13 -1.77
N ARG A 191 13.27 -17.37 -0.49
CA ARG A 191 13.71 -16.38 0.49
C ARG A 191 15.13 -16.69 0.95
N GLN A 192 15.93 -15.65 1.16
CA GLN A 192 17.23 -15.79 1.82
C GLN A 192 17.07 -15.58 3.31
N MET A 193 17.64 -16.47 4.11
CA MET A 193 17.74 -16.32 5.55
C MET A 193 18.97 -15.47 5.92
N PRO A 194 19.04 -14.92 7.15
CA PRO A 194 20.16 -14.07 7.57
C PRO A 194 21.54 -14.74 7.52
N ASP A 195 21.59 -16.07 7.57
CA ASP A 195 22.79 -16.89 7.45
C ASP A 195 23.20 -17.17 5.99
N GLY A 196 22.47 -16.61 5.00
CA GLY A 196 22.69 -16.80 3.56
C GLY A 196 22.07 -18.09 3.00
N SER A 197 21.48 -18.93 3.84
CA SER A 197 20.81 -20.14 3.39
C SER A 197 19.42 -19.84 2.78
N SER A 198 18.92 -20.74 1.92
CA SER A 198 17.66 -20.52 1.20
C SER A 198 16.50 -21.24 1.88
N PHE A 199 15.42 -20.50 2.14
CA PHE A 199 14.15 -21.05 2.56
C PHE A 199 13.17 -21.00 1.38
N LEU A 200 12.75 -22.18 0.91
CA LEU A 200 11.84 -22.32 -0.22
C LEU A 200 10.46 -22.76 0.26
N THR A 201 9.42 -22.17 -0.32
CA THR A 201 8.03 -22.60 -0.17
C THR A 201 7.38 -22.62 -1.53
N GLY A 202 6.63 -23.66 -1.87
CA GLY A 202 6.04 -23.78 -3.20
C GLY A 202 4.77 -24.61 -3.23
N SER A 203 4.18 -24.66 -4.41
CA SER A 203 3.05 -25.51 -4.75
C SER A 203 3.13 -25.88 -6.22
N ASP A 204 2.83 -27.13 -6.55
CA ASP A 204 2.66 -27.58 -7.93
C ASP A 204 1.19 -27.57 -8.38
N GLY A 205 0.30 -27.02 -7.55
CA GLY A 205 -1.14 -26.95 -7.77
C GLY A 205 -1.92 -28.15 -7.21
N ALA A 206 -1.25 -29.27 -6.95
CA ALA A 206 -1.85 -30.44 -6.29
C ALA A 206 -1.40 -30.55 -4.83
N GLU A 207 -0.11 -30.34 -4.57
CA GLU A 207 0.51 -30.38 -3.25
C GLU A 207 1.28 -29.09 -3.00
N SER A 208 1.38 -28.68 -1.74
CA SER A 208 2.26 -27.59 -1.33
C SER A 208 3.39 -28.11 -0.46
N TRP A 209 4.51 -27.40 -0.46
CA TRP A 209 5.72 -27.86 0.20
C TRP A 209 6.58 -26.72 0.76
N ALA A 210 7.43 -27.07 1.73
CA ALA A 210 8.40 -26.17 2.33
C ALA A 210 9.75 -26.87 2.56
N ILE A 211 10.83 -26.21 2.15
CA ILE A 211 12.21 -26.70 2.28
C ILE A 211 12.99 -25.68 3.10
N ARG A 212 13.17 -25.96 4.38
CA ARG A 212 14.03 -25.20 5.29
C ARG A 212 15.44 -25.79 5.29
N PRO A 213 16.50 -24.99 5.41
CA PRO A 213 17.86 -25.49 5.58
C PRO A 213 17.97 -26.48 6.75
N ASP A 214 18.71 -27.55 6.52
CA ASP A 214 19.00 -28.62 7.49
C ASP A 214 17.78 -29.31 8.14
N GLN A 215 16.60 -29.14 7.56
CA GLN A 215 15.38 -29.84 7.98
C GLN A 215 14.85 -30.77 6.88
N SER A 216 13.94 -31.66 7.28
CA SER A 216 13.11 -32.45 6.39
C SER A 216 12.33 -31.54 5.44
N VAL A 217 12.08 -32.05 4.24
CA VAL A 217 11.15 -31.44 3.29
C VAL A 217 9.75 -31.72 3.78
N ARG A 218 8.97 -30.67 4.01
CA ARG A 218 7.59 -30.80 4.48
C ARG A 218 6.67 -30.71 3.27
N VAL A 219 5.78 -31.68 3.11
CA VAL A 219 4.82 -31.76 2.00
C VAL A 219 3.42 -31.92 2.55
N SER A 220 2.46 -31.21 1.98
CA SER A 220 1.06 -31.31 2.33
C SER A 220 0.21 -31.43 1.07
N ARG A 221 -0.84 -32.27 1.17
CA ARG A 221 -1.84 -32.45 0.11
C ARG A 221 -2.81 -31.27 -0.03
N ASP A 222 -2.78 -30.31 0.91
CA ASP A 222 -3.49 -29.05 0.75
C ASP A 222 -2.60 -28.06 -0.02
N PRO A 223 -2.95 -27.69 -1.27
CA PRO A 223 -2.15 -26.76 -2.08
C PRO A 223 -2.08 -25.34 -1.48
N ALA A 224 -2.95 -25.01 -0.51
CA ALA A 224 -2.98 -23.73 0.18
C ALA A 224 -2.26 -23.74 1.56
N HIS A 225 -1.69 -24.87 1.98
CA HIS A 225 -1.08 -25.00 3.32
C HIS A 225 0.13 -24.07 3.49
N PHE A 226 1.08 -24.12 2.54
CA PHE A 226 2.29 -23.30 2.59
C PHE A 226 2.18 -21.95 1.86
N SER A 227 1.09 -21.67 1.14
CA SER A 227 0.85 -20.34 0.53
C SER A 227 0.59 -19.24 1.55
N ARG A 228 0.31 -19.60 2.81
CA ARG A 228 0.16 -18.65 3.94
C ARG A 228 1.44 -17.85 4.24
N ASP A 229 2.59 -18.31 3.78
CA ASP A 229 3.84 -17.58 3.85
C ASP A 229 3.98 -16.51 2.76
N ILE A 230 3.14 -16.55 1.72
CA ILE A 230 3.07 -15.52 0.69
C ILE A 230 2.29 -14.34 1.26
N PRO A 231 2.78 -13.11 1.10
CA PRO A 231 2.05 -11.95 1.61
C PRO A 231 0.71 -11.79 0.87
N GLY A 232 -0.29 -11.21 1.53
CA GLY A 232 -1.64 -11.06 0.97
C GLY A 232 -2.53 -12.31 1.04
N HIS A 233 -1.97 -13.53 1.17
CA HIS A 233 -2.75 -14.77 1.21
C HIS A 233 -3.73 -14.84 2.38
N GLU A 234 -3.34 -14.35 3.57
CA GLU A 234 -4.20 -14.25 4.77
C GLU A 234 -5.44 -13.36 4.55
N HIS A 235 -5.44 -12.52 3.52
CA HIS A 235 -6.51 -11.55 3.21
C HIS A 235 -7.18 -11.82 1.87
N SER A 236 -7.10 -13.07 1.38
CA SER A 236 -7.66 -13.50 0.08
C SER A 236 -7.05 -12.79 -1.13
N MET A 237 -5.97 -12.02 -0.98
CA MET A 237 -5.24 -11.40 -2.09
C MET A 237 -3.99 -12.23 -2.41
N SER A 238 -4.15 -13.31 -3.16
CA SER A 238 -2.99 -14.14 -3.53
C SER A 238 -2.22 -13.51 -4.68
N PHE A 239 -0.95 -13.18 -4.46
CA PHE A 239 -0.06 -12.65 -5.50
C PHE A 239 0.42 -13.71 -6.49
N VAL A 240 0.10 -14.97 -6.24
CA VAL A 240 0.34 -16.08 -7.18
C VAL A 240 -0.60 -16.00 -8.38
N GLN A 241 -1.81 -15.47 -8.18
CA GLN A 241 -2.88 -15.47 -9.17
C GLN A 241 -3.26 -14.03 -9.49
N ILE A 242 -2.53 -13.45 -10.45
CA ILE A 242 -2.69 -12.05 -10.86
C ILE A 242 -4.09 -11.78 -11.41
N ASP A 243 -4.70 -12.75 -12.06
CA ASP A 243 -6.10 -12.71 -12.50
C ASP A 243 -7.08 -12.53 -11.35
N GLN A 244 -6.89 -13.29 -10.26
CA GLN A 244 -7.69 -13.14 -9.04
C GLN A 244 -7.46 -11.77 -8.38
N LEU A 245 -6.20 -11.33 -8.30
CA LEU A 245 -5.86 -10.01 -7.79
C LEU A 245 -6.60 -8.91 -8.58
N LEU A 246 -6.47 -8.90 -9.91
CA LEU A 246 -7.12 -7.90 -10.76
C LEU A 246 -8.64 -7.94 -10.62
N THR A 247 -9.24 -9.14 -10.57
CA THR A 247 -10.69 -9.30 -10.34
C THR A 247 -11.14 -8.67 -9.02
N GLN A 248 -10.37 -8.87 -7.95
CA GLN A 248 -10.66 -8.28 -6.64
C GLN A 248 -10.51 -6.77 -6.61
N LEU A 249 -9.52 -6.23 -7.31
CA LEU A 249 -9.36 -4.77 -7.46
C LEU A 249 -10.59 -4.17 -8.16
N ASN A 250 -11.13 -4.82 -9.18
CA ASN A 250 -12.36 -4.37 -9.84
C ASN A 250 -13.55 -4.28 -8.89
N GLN A 251 -13.69 -5.29 -8.01
CA GLN A 251 -14.86 -5.42 -7.15
C GLN A 251 -14.79 -4.51 -5.92
N TYR A 252 -13.62 -4.42 -5.28
CA TYR A 252 -13.50 -3.87 -3.93
C TYR A 252 -12.70 -2.56 -3.83
N TYR A 253 -12.17 -2.06 -4.95
CA TYR A 253 -11.36 -0.85 -4.97
C TYR A 253 -12.01 0.24 -5.84
N HIS A 254 -11.58 1.48 -5.62
CA HIS A 254 -11.77 2.59 -6.56
C HIS A 254 -10.54 2.64 -7.45
N ILE A 255 -10.74 2.53 -8.76
CA ILE A 255 -9.67 2.44 -9.75
C ILE A 255 -9.53 3.79 -10.44
N GLN A 256 -8.28 4.25 -10.55
CA GLN A 256 -7.88 5.42 -11.31
C GLN A 256 -6.73 5.03 -12.22
N VAL A 257 -6.74 5.53 -13.45
CA VAL A 257 -5.65 5.34 -14.40
C VAL A 257 -5.00 6.71 -14.58
N LEU A 258 -3.72 6.82 -14.21
CA LEU A 258 -2.98 8.05 -14.38
C LEU A 258 -2.40 8.13 -15.79
N PRO A 259 -2.31 9.36 -16.35
CA PRO A 259 -1.55 9.60 -17.56
C PRO A 259 -0.09 9.19 -17.38
N HIS A 260 0.56 8.91 -18.49
CA HIS A 260 1.96 8.49 -18.61
C HIS A 260 2.88 9.27 -17.66
N VAL A 261 3.66 8.56 -16.83
CA VAL A 261 4.71 9.18 -16.03
C VAL A 261 5.96 9.20 -16.90
N THR A 262 6.16 10.27 -17.68
CA THR A 262 7.48 10.56 -18.22
C THR A 262 8.39 10.86 -17.03
N ALA A 263 9.39 10.00 -16.80
CA ALA A 263 10.49 10.33 -15.92
C ALA A 263 11.08 11.66 -16.41
N ALA A 264 10.93 12.71 -15.62
CA ALA A 264 11.60 13.96 -15.89
C ALA A 264 13.12 13.69 -15.88
N ASP A 265 13.80 14.16 -16.92
CA ASP A 265 15.25 14.31 -17.04
C ASP A 265 16.09 13.02 -17.16
N THR A 266 15.78 12.18 -18.16
CA THR A 266 16.84 11.37 -18.80
C THR A 266 16.64 11.37 -20.31
N GLU A 267 17.51 12.11 -21.01
CA GLU A 267 17.67 12.04 -22.46
C GLU A 267 18.28 10.67 -22.81
N ASP A 268 17.50 9.59 -22.77
CA ASP A 268 17.88 8.36 -23.46
C ASP A 268 16.68 7.42 -23.68
N VAL A 269 16.54 7.03 -24.96
CA VAL A 269 15.78 5.90 -25.52
C VAL A 269 14.25 5.84 -25.31
N SER A 270 13.55 5.71 -26.45
CA SER A 270 12.11 5.48 -26.62
C SER A 270 11.60 4.15 -26.05
N GLU A 271 11.65 3.97 -24.74
CA GLU A 271 10.75 3.03 -24.05
C GLU A 271 9.38 3.73 -23.91
N PRO A 272 8.26 3.11 -24.34
CA PRO A 272 6.95 3.66 -24.02
C PRO A 272 6.83 3.65 -22.50
N ALA A 273 6.81 4.82 -21.85
CA ALA A 273 6.75 4.87 -20.39
C ALA A 273 5.53 4.09 -19.86
N ASP A 274 5.72 3.45 -18.72
CA ASP A 274 4.64 2.70 -18.10
C ASP A 274 3.44 3.61 -17.81
N ARG A 275 2.25 3.06 -18.01
CA ARG A 275 1.03 3.65 -17.47
C ARG A 275 0.85 3.15 -16.04
N LEU A 276 0.34 4.03 -15.18
CA LEU A 276 0.13 3.74 -13.77
C LEU A 276 -1.37 3.61 -13.47
N LEU A 277 -1.79 2.45 -12.98
CA LEU A 277 -3.12 2.24 -12.42
C LEU A 277 -3.02 2.24 -10.90
N ILE A 278 -3.86 3.03 -10.26
CA ILE A 278 -3.98 3.11 -8.79
C ILE A 278 -5.35 2.58 -8.39
N ALA A 279 -5.35 1.58 -7.51
CA ALA A 279 -6.54 1.04 -6.88
C ALA A 279 -6.53 1.38 -5.39
N VAL A 280 -7.52 2.12 -4.90
CA VAL A 280 -7.67 2.46 -3.47
C VAL A 280 -8.82 1.68 -2.84
N ARG A 281 -8.55 1.06 -1.70
CA ARG A 281 -9.49 0.15 -1.04
C ARG A 281 -10.77 0.86 -0.63
N ARG A 282 -11.92 0.25 -0.91
CA ARG A 282 -13.21 0.70 -0.36
C ARG A 282 -13.28 0.46 1.15
N GLN A 283 -14.16 1.18 1.83
CA GLN A 283 -14.31 1.01 3.28
C GLN A 283 -14.75 -0.41 3.65
N LYS A 284 -14.25 -0.92 4.79
CA LYS A 284 -14.63 -2.22 5.39
C LYS A 284 -14.25 -3.48 4.59
N VAL A 285 -13.42 -3.36 3.56
CA VAL A 285 -12.84 -4.51 2.85
C VAL A 285 -11.47 -4.86 3.46
N PRO A 286 -11.10 -6.14 3.64
CA PRO A 286 -9.73 -6.54 3.98
C PRO A 286 -8.73 -6.32 2.83
N GLY A 287 -7.43 -6.34 3.13
CA GLY A 287 -6.35 -6.19 2.12
C GLY A 287 -5.59 -4.86 2.20
N PRO A 288 -4.65 -4.60 1.28
CA PRO A 288 -3.84 -3.38 1.21
C PRO A 288 -4.69 -2.11 1.10
N GLY A 289 -4.23 -1.01 1.70
CA GLY A 289 -4.91 0.28 1.58
C GLY A 289 -4.91 0.82 0.14
N ARG A 290 -3.82 0.56 -0.61
CA ARG A 290 -3.66 0.97 -2.01
C ARG A 290 -2.82 -0.05 -2.77
N VAL A 291 -3.18 -0.29 -4.03
CA VAL A 291 -2.39 -1.08 -4.98
C VAL A 291 -2.04 -0.20 -6.17
N GLU A 292 -0.78 -0.18 -6.55
CA GLU A 292 -0.25 0.52 -7.72
C GLU A 292 0.24 -0.53 -8.73
N ILE A 293 -0.15 -0.38 -9.98
CA ILE A 293 0.21 -1.28 -11.08
C ILE A 293 0.86 -0.45 -12.18
N SER A 294 2.14 -0.71 -12.46
CA SER A 294 2.84 -0.17 -13.63
C SER A 294 2.82 -1.20 -14.76
N TYR A 295 2.43 -0.78 -15.95
CA TYR A 295 2.27 -1.67 -17.10
C TYR A 295 2.48 -0.95 -18.43
N ASP A 296 2.81 -1.74 -19.45
CA ASP A 296 2.87 -1.28 -20.84
C ASP A 296 1.44 -1.08 -21.39
N PRO A 297 1.07 0.14 -21.82
CA PRO A 297 -0.29 0.44 -22.29
C PRO A 297 -0.66 -0.24 -23.61
N LEU A 298 0.31 -0.72 -24.40
CA LEU A 298 0.12 -1.34 -25.70
C LEU A 298 -0.27 -2.82 -25.57
N ASN A 299 0.48 -3.59 -24.79
CA ASN A 299 0.29 -5.03 -24.65
C ASN A 299 -0.35 -5.43 -23.30
N GLY A 300 -0.39 -4.53 -22.31
CA GLY A 300 -0.93 -4.79 -20.97
C GLY A 300 -0.01 -5.61 -20.07
N SER A 301 1.27 -5.73 -20.41
CA SER A 301 2.27 -6.42 -19.60
C SER A 301 2.53 -5.66 -18.31
N ILE A 302 2.43 -6.34 -17.18
CA ILE A 302 2.59 -5.73 -15.86
C ILE A 302 4.07 -5.82 -15.47
N HIS A 303 4.73 -4.67 -15.37
CA HIS A 303 6.14 -4.59 -14.99
C HIS A 303 6.33 -4.46 -13.47
N GLN A 304 5.37 -3.83 -12.77
CA GLN A 304 5.48 -3.62 -11.34
C GLN A 304 4.11 -3.65 -10.65
N LEU A 305 4.09 -4.25 -9.46
CA LEU A 305 2.98 -4.19 -8.51
C LEU A 305 3.50 -3.63 -7.19
N ARG A 306 2.76 -2.72 -6.57
CA ARG A 306 3.10 -2.20 -5.25
C ARG A 306 1.87 -2.16 -4.36
N PHE A 307 2.01 -2.74 -3.18
CA PHE A 307 0.95 -2.91 -2.19
C PHE A 307 1.29 -2.06 -0.98
N VAL A 308 0.51 -1.01 -0.75
CA VAL A 308 0.72 -0.05 0.33
C VAL A 308 -0.24 -0.38 1.47
N ASP A 309 0.25 -0.30 2.70
CA ASP A 309 -0.51 -0.64 3.92
C ASP A 309 -1.08 -2.08 3.86
N MET A 310 -0.29 -3.02 3.35
CA MET A 310 -0.65 -4.42 3.27
C MET A 310 -0.65 -5.05 4.67
N PRO A 311 -1.76 -5.66 5.10
CA PRO A 311 -1.78 -6.43 6.34
C PRO A 311 -0.83 -7.63 6.30
N TYR A 312 -0.03 -7.81 7.35
CA TYR A 312 0.87 -8.94 7.49
C TYR A 312 1.05 -9.32 8.97
N GLY A 313 0.29 -10.31 9.43
CA GLY A 313 0.19 -10.62 10.86
C GLY A 313 -0.23 -9.38 11.66
N PRO A 314 0.51 -8.98 12.72
CA PRO A 314 0.19 -7.77 13.48
C PRO A 314 0.55 -6.47 12.74
N ASP A 315 1.43 -6.54 11.75
CA ASP A 315 2.07 -5.37 11.14
C ASP A 315 1.39 -4.95 9.82
N ARG A 316 1.86 -3.81 9.30
CA ARG A 316 1.55 -3.28 7.98
C ARG A 316 2.84 -3.14 7.17
N LEU A 317 2.82 -3.61 5.94
CA LEU A 317 3.97 -3.59 5.03
C LEU A 317 3.63 -2.82 3.76
N THR A 318 4.62 -2.10 3.24
CA THR A 318 4.63 -1.69 1.83
C THR A 318 5.52 -2.63 1.07
N LEU A 319 4.92 -3.44 0.20
CA LEU A 319 5.62 -4.45 -0.62
C LEU A 319 5.62 -4.00 -2.08
N ARG A 320 6.79 -4.05 -2.71
CA ARG A 320 6.94 -3.89 -4.16
C ARG A 320 7.36 -5.20 -4.80
N MET A 321 6.73 -5.54 -5.92
CA MET A 321 7.04 -6.67 -6.78
C MET A 321 7.43 -6.12 -8.15
N THR A 322 8.64 -6.42 -8.59
CA THR A 322 9.16 -6.00 -9.90
C THR A 322 9.33 -7.23 -10.79
N LEU A 323 8.83 -7.17 -12.02
CA LEU A 323 8.95 -8.26 -12.98
C LEU A 323 10.42 -8.43 -13.37
N VAL A 324 10.93 -9.65 -13.26
CA VAL A 324 12.31 -10.01 -13.62
C VAL A 324 12.34 -10.78 -14.93
N SER A 325 11.37 -11.67 -15.15
CA SER A 325 11.34 -12.53 -16.33
C SER A 325 9.95 -13.08 -16.59
N GLU A 326 9.63 -13.31 -17.85
CA GLU A 326 8.44 -14.04 -18.34
C GLU A 326 8.82 -15.34 -19.09
N ALA A 327 10.08 -15.77 -18.93
CA ALA A 327 10.55 -16.98 -19.58
C ALA A 327 9.81 -18.21 -19.06
N SER A 328 9.51 -19.15 -19.96
CA SER A 328 8.92 -20.43 -19.60
C SER A 328 9.87 -21.21 -18.68
N LEU A 329 9.31 -21.72 -17.59
CA LEU A 329 9.97 -22.59 -16.63
C LEU A 329 9.74 -24.05 -17.02
N GLU A 330 10.64 -24.93 -16.58
CA GLU A 330 10.46 -26.37 -16.81
C GLU A 330 9.15 -26.87 -16.16
N PRO A 331 8.43 -27.85 -16.75
CA PRO A 331 7.19 -28.37 -16.19
C PRO A 331 7.33 -28.85 -14.74
N GLU A 332 8.44 -29.51 -14.43
CA GLU A 332 8.76 -30.08 -13.12
C GLU A 332 9.30 -29.06 -12.12
N PHE A 333 9.53 -27.81 -12.55
CA PHE A 333 10.10 -26.76 -11.71
C PHE A 333 9.29 -26.52 -10.44
N PHE A 334 7.96 -26.68 -10.47
CA PHE A 334 7.12 -26.40 -9.31
C PHE A 334 7.02 -27.56 -8.30
N LYS A 335 7.59 -28.73 -8.63
CA LYS A 335 7.61 -29.88 -7.71
C LYS A 335 8.76 -29.75 -6.71
N HIS A 336 8.52 -30.16 -5.47
CA HIS A 336 9.53 -30.08 -4.42
C HIS A 336 10.82 -30.85 -4.78
N SER A 337 10.70 -31.97 -5.50
CA SER A 337 11.81 -32.83 -5.90
C SER A 337 12.85 -32.13 -6.76
N ASN A 338 12.49 -31.03 -7.44
CA ASN A 338 13.43 -30.24 -8.24
C ASN A 338 14.24 -29.23 -7.40
N HIS A 339 13.94 -29.09 -6.11
CA HIS A 339 14.51 -28.07 -5.22
C HIS A 339 15.34 -28.64 -4.07
N HIS A 340 15.51 -29.96 -4.00
CA HIS A 340 16.37 -30.58 -3.01
C HIS A 340 17.01 -31.88 -3.54
N PRO A 341 18.14 -32.30 -2.95
CA PRO A 341 18.75 -33.59 -3.23
C PRO A 341 17.79 -34.77 -2.93
N PRO A 342 17.86 -35.87 -3.70
CA PRO A 342 16.92 -37.00 -3.58
C PRO A 342 17.03 -37.76 -2.25
N ASP A 343 18.14 -37.64 -1.53
CA ASP A 343 18.41 -38.25 -0.22
C ASP A 343 17.78 -37.48 0.95
N ARG A 344 17.25 -36.28 0.70
CA ARG A 344 16.64 -35.46 1.74
C ARG A 344 15.36 -36.11 2.28
N ARG A 345 15.27 -36.27 3.60
CA ARG A 345 14.08 -36.83 4.28
C ARG A 345 12.83 -35.99 3.99
N ILE A 346 11.74 -36.65 3.62
CA ILE A 346 10.43 -36.04 3.37
C ILE A 346 9.49 -36.37 4.54
N GLU A 347 8.72 -35.40 4.99
CA GLU A 347 7.69 -35.52 6.02
C GLU A 347 6.34 -35.02 5.48
N GLN A 348 5.31 -35.83 5.64
CA GLN A 348 3.94 -35.52 5.21
C GLN A 348 3.15 -34.88 6.36
N GLU A 349 2.34 -33.87 6.04
CA GLU A 349 1.48 -33.12 6.99
C GLU A 349 -0.01 -33.30 6.79
#